data_AF-A0A941A3L3-F1
#
_entry.id   AF-A0A941A3L3-F1
#
_cell.length_a   1.000
_cell.length_b   1.000
_cell.length_c   1.000
_cell.angle_alpha   90.00
_cell.angle_beta   90.00
_cell.angle_gamma   90.00
#
_symmetry.space_group_name_H-M   'P 1'
#
loop_
_entity.id
_entity.type
_entity.pdbx_description
1 polymer ?
#
loop_
_entity_poly.entity_id
_entity_poly.type
_entity_poly.pdbx_seq_one_letter_code
_entity_poly.pdbx_strand_id
1 'polypeptide(L)'
;MLNTKLKRLTGGLVAGCLVLSLSGYALAQSNCQAPPPPASENLQPPPDCRPPIENNLKKLVNDRIITQAQADKVLAFFNEKAKKRQANCDKMKNMTPEERQAFMDKNRKAPEDLIRDLAKKANLTKEQAQTVADALRPPMHPGMQPPPPPNMQQNIEASLKKLVNNTVITQAQSDSILTFLKEKAKNRQADFDKMKSMPPEDRHTFMEKNRKAPEDLIRDLAQKVNLTEDQAKAVADALRPPMPPGMQPPPPPDAPPIK
;
A
#
# COMPACT_ATOMS: atom_id res chain seq x y z
N MET A 1 -5.88 -60.70 -34.28
CA MET A 1 -7.24 -61.25 -34.34
C MET A 1 -7.37 -62.38 -33.32
N LEU A 2 -8.44 -62.34 -32.52
CA LEU A 2 -9.09 -63.40 -31.72
C LEU A 2 -8.28 -64.05 -30.57
N ASN A 3 -8.42 -63.61 -29.32
CA ASN A 3 -9.46 -63.85 -28.29
C ASN A 3 -9.40 -65.17 -27.49
N THR A 4 -9.21 -64.99 -26.18
CA THR A 4 -9.83 -65.68 -25.01
C THR A 4 -9.69 -67.18 -24.82
N LYS A 5 -9.27 -67.61 -23.61
CA LYS A 5 -10.17 -68.30 -22.65
C LYS A 5 -9.76 -68.09 -21.17
N LEU A 6 -10.78 -67.69 -20.42
CA LEU A 6 -10.91 -67.56 -18.97
C LEU A 6 -11.06 -68.96 -18.32
N LYS A 7 -10.43 -69.19 -17.16
CA LYS A 7 -10.91 -70.16 -16.16
C LYS A 7 -10.74 -69.59 -14.75
N ARG A 8 -11.88 -69.42 -14.07
CA ARG A 8 -12.02 -69.24 -12.61
C ARG A 8 -12.16 -70.63 -11.97
N LEU A 9 -11.67 -70.83 -10.75
CA LEU A 9 -12.44 -71.30 -9.57
C LEU A 9 -11.51 -71.66 -8.38
N THR A 10 -11.74 -70.94 -7.27
CA THR A 10 -11.88 -71.40 -5.86
C THR A 10 -10.91 -72.39 -5.21
N GLY A 11 -10.46 -71.98 -4.01
CA GLY A 11 -10.61 -72.81 -2.81
C GLY A 11 -9.31 -73.00 -2.01
N GLY A 12 -9.27 -72.50 -0.77
CA GLY A 12 -8.20 -72.86 0.16
C GLY A 12 -8.00 -71.87 1.31
N LEU A 13 -8.94 -71.85 2.25
CA LEU A 13 -8.79 -71.25 3.58
C LEU A 13 -7.71 -72.01 4.37
N VAL A 14 -6.62 -71.35 4.77
CA VAL A 14 -5.77 -71.83 5.88
C VAL A 14 -5.39 -70.64 6.76
N ALA A 15 -5.88 -70.74 8.00
CA ALA A 15 -5.55 -69.88 9.12
C ALA A 15 -4.09 -70.05 9.55
N GLY A 16 -3.47 -68.97 10.02
CA GLY A 16 -2.15 -69.03 10.65
C GLY A 16 -1.64 -67.67 11.08
N CYS A 17 -1.88 -67.33 12.35
CA CYS A 17 -1.36 -66.17 13.07
C CYS A 17 0.16 -65.97 12.87
N LEU A 18 0.65 -64.72 12.80
CA LEU A 18 1.35 -64.03 13.90
C LEU A 18 2.09 -62.75 13.44
N VAL A 19 1.95 -61.70 14.28
CA VAL A 19 2.95 -60.65 14.62
C VAL A 19 2.89 -59.30 13.89
N LEU A 20 2.27 -58.34 14.61
CA LEU A 20 2.74 -56.98 14.93
C LEU A 20 3.33 -56.11 13.81
N SER A 21 2.53 -55.16 13.32
CA SER A 21 2.92 -53.74 13.21
C SER A 21 1.73 -52.88 12.75
N LEU A 22 0.83 -52.56 13.68
CA LEU A 22 -0.12 -51.46 13.51
C LEU A 22 0.64 -50.14 13.74
N SER A 23 1.27 -49.60 12.71
CA SER A 23 1.55 -48.17 12.66
C SER A 23 0.21 -47.46 12.45
N GLY A 24 -0.33 -46.89 13.53
CA GLY A 24 -1.55 -46.09 13.49
C GLY A 24 -1.35 -44.84 12.64
N TYR A 25 -1.93 -44.82 11.44
CA TYR A 25 -2.26 -43.56 10.80
C TYR A 25 -3.56 -43.07 11.42
N ALA A 26 -3.43 -42.28 12.49
CA ALA A 26 -4.50 -41.39 12.89
C ALA A 26 -4.69 -40.38 11.76
N LEU A 27 -5.75 -40.54 10.95
CA LEU A 27 -6.31 -39.43 10.20
C LEU A 27 -6.90 -38.46 11.22
N ALA A 28 -6.07 -37.59 11.75
CA ALA A 28 -6.55 -36.36 12.37
C ALA A 28 -7.26 -35.58 11.25
N GLN A 29 -8.59 -35.60 11.27
CA GLN A 29 -9.36 -34.52 10.65
C GLN A 29 -8.88 -33.23 11.32
N SER A 30 -7.92 -32.57 10.69
CA SER A 30 -7.61 -31.19 10.99
C SER A 30 -8.82 -30.39 10.53
N ASN A 31 -9.78 -30.24 11.43
CA ASN A 31 -10.78 -29.21 11.38
C ASN A 31 -10.02 -27.88 11.52
N CYS A 32 -9.37 -27.44 10.43
CA CYS A 32 -8.71 -26.14 10.33
C CYS A 32 -9.78 -25.07 10.12
N GLN A 33 -10.71 -25.00 11.05
CA GLN A 33 -11.41 -23.76 11.31
C GLN A 33 -10.37 -22.89 11.99
N ALA A 34 -9.69 -22.05 11.19
CA ALA A 34 -8.79 -21.04 11.72
C ALA A 34 -9.56 -20.32 12.83
N PRO A 35 -9.00 -20.22 14.05
CA PRO A 35 -9.64 -19.42 15.07
C PRO A 35 -9.87 -18.02 14.49
N PRO A 36 -11.00 -17.36 14.79
CA PRO A 36 -11.19 -15.98 14.38
C PRO A 36 -9.93 -15.21 14.79
N PRO A 37 -9.42 -14.30 13.92
CA PRO A 37 -8.20 -13.57 14.24
C PRO A 37 -8.34 -13.02 15.65
N PRO A 38 -7.35 -13.25 16.53
CA PRO A 38 -7.43 -12.73 17.88
C PRO A 38 -7.75 -11.24 17.76
N ALA A 39 -8.76 -10.79 18.53
CA ALA A 39 -9.04 -9.38 18.68
C ALA A 39 -7.69 -8.67 18.86
N SER A 40 -7.47 -7.61 18.09
CA SER A 40 -6.20 -6.90 17.99
C SER A 40 -5.83 -6.28 19.35
N GLU A 41 -5.36 -7.10 20.27
CA GLU A 41 -5.13 -6.73 21.68
C GLU A 41 -3.62 -6.67 22.00
N ASN A 42 -2.76 -7.03 21.03
CA ASN A 42 -1.31 -7.04 21.22
C ASN A 42 -0.51 -6.70 19.95
N LEU A 43 -0.97 -5.73 19.16
CA LEU A 43 0.00 -4.93 18.41
C LEU A 43 0.70 -4.03 19.43
N GLN A 44 1.83 -4.51 19.97
CA GLN A 44 2.76 -3.62 20.66
C GLN A 44 3.00 -2.43 19.71
N PRO A 45 2.86 -1.19 20.20
CA PRO A 45 3.13 -0.03 19.38
C PRO A 45 4.53 -0.22 18.78
N PRO A 46 4.71 0.01 17.47
CA PRO A 46 6.03 -0.12 16.87
C PRO A 46 7.03 0.67 17.73
N PRO A 47 8.22 0.12 18.02
CA PRO A 47 9.23 0.85 18.78
C PRO A 47 9.37 2.23 18.14
N ASP A 48 9.29 3.29 18.94
CA ASP A 48 9.25 4.66 18.43
C ASP A 48 10.58 4.92 17.71
N CYS A 49 10.61 4.73 16.39
CA CYS A 49 11.78 4.93 15.54
C CYS A 49 12.21 6.41 15.45
N ARG A 50 11.68 7.27 16.31
CA ARG A 50 11.98 8.70 16.37
C ARG A 50 12.99 8.91 17.49
N PRO A 51 14.12 9.60 17.22
CA PRO A 51 14.96 10.05 18.32
C PRO A 51 14.09 10.89 19.27
N PRO A 52 14.24 10.74 20.60
CA PRO A 52 13.50 11.53 21.56
C PRO A 52 13.66 13.01 21.22
N ILE A 53 12.55 13.73 21.11
CA ILE A 53 12.54 15.19 20.84
C ILE A 53 13.51 15.91 21.80
N GLU A 54 13.58 15.44 23.04
CA GLU A 54 14.52 15.90 24.07
C GLU A 54 15.99 15.88 23.65
N ASN A 55 16.43 14.86 22.91
CA ASN A 55 17.82 14.75 22.47
C ASN A 55 18.17 15.81 21.42
N ASN A 56 17.25 16.11 20.51
CA ASN A 56 17.45 17.17 19.53
C ASN A 56 17.39 18.56 20.18
N LEU A 57 16.49 18.76 21.15
CA LEU A 57 16.43 20.01 21.92
C LEU A 57 17.69 20.24 22.75
N LYS A 58 18.22 19.21 23.43
CA LYS A 58 19.49 19.29 24.18
C LYS A 58 20.65 19.73 23.30
N LYS A 59 20.74 19.23 22.07
CA LYS A 59 21.75 19.67 21.09
C LYS A 59 21.61 21.16 20.76
N LEU A 60 20.39 21.61 20.45
CA LEU A 60 20.15 23.03 20.13
C LEU A 60 20.44 23.98 21.29
N VAL A 61 20.27 23.53 22.54
CA VAL A 61 20.68 24.28 23.73
C VAL A 61 22.20 24.33 23.87
N ASN A 62 22.89 23.19 23.69
CA ASN A 62 24.35 23.12 23.74
C ASN A 62 25.00 23.98 22.64
N ASP A 63 24.41 24.01 21.45
CA ASP A 63 24.82 24.84 20.32
C ASP A 63 24.47 26.33 20.52
N ARG A 64 23.83 26.67 21.66
CA ARG A 64 23.37 28.02 22.03
C ARG A 64 22.40 28.66 21.03
N ILE A 65 21.74 27.82 20.21
CA ILE A 65 20.74 28.26 19.23
C ILE A 65 19.45 28.66 19.96
N ILE A 66 19.08 27.91 21.00
CA ILE A 66 17.94 28.21 21.88
C ILE A 66 18.37 28.15 23.35
N THR A 67 17.61 28.78 24.23
CA THR A 67 17.78 28.67 25.68
C THR A 67 17.06 27.45 26.25
N GLN A 68 17.43 27.01 27.45
CA GLN A 68 16.74 25.90 28.13
C GLN A 68 15.24 26.22 28.33
N ALA A 69 14.91 27.45 28.74
CA ALA A 69 13.52 27.88 28.90
C ALA A 69 12.71 27.85 27.59
N GLN A 70 13.36 28.06 26.44
CA GLN A 70 12.73 27.92 25.13
C GLN A 70 12.55 26.43 24.76
N ALA A 71 13.56 25.59 25.02
CA ALA A 71 13.47 24.15 24.82
C ALA A 71 12.33 23.52 25.63
N ASP A 72 12.16 23.90 26.89
CA ASP A 72 11.10 23.40 27.76
C ASP A 72 9.70 23.76 27.22
N LYS A 73 9.54 24.97 26.65
CA LYS A 73 8.29 25.39 26.00
C LYS A 73 8.00 24.60 24.72
N VAL A 74 9.03 24.30 23.92
CA VAL A 74 8.89 23.44 22.73
C VAL A 74 8.46 22.04 23.15
N LEU A 75 9.09 21.48 24.18
CA LEU A 75 8.75 20.17 24.71
C LEU A 75 7.29 20.14 25.22
N ALA A 76 6.87 21.15 25.99
CA ALA A 76 5.50 21.28 26.47
C ALA A 76 4.48 21.35 25.31
N PHE A 77 4.79 22.09 24.24
CA PHE A 77 3.95 22.17 23.04
C PHE A 77 3.76 20.81 22.36
N PHE A 78 4.83 20.03 22.18
CA PHE A 78 4.73 18.70 21.58
C PHE A 78 4.01 17.70 22.50
N ASN A 79 4.20 17.79 23.81
CA ASN A 79 3.49 16.95 24.78
C ASN A 79 1.98 17.25 24.80
N GLU A 80 1.57 18.51 24.72
CA GLU A 80 0.15 18.89 24.57
C GLU A 80 -0.45 18.29 23.29
N LYS A 81 0.26 18.42 22.15
CA LYS A 81 -0.16 17.81 20.88
C LYS A 81 -0.18 16.28 20.93
N ALA A 82 0.74 15.64 21.63
CA ALA A 82 0.75 14.18 21.82
C ALA A 82 -0.46 13.72 22.63
N LYS A 83 -0.75 14.37 23.78
CA LYS A 83 -1.93 14.07 24.60
C LYS A 83 -3.23 14.26 23.83
N LYS A 84 -3.34 15.33 23.03
CA LYS A 84 -4.51 15.56 22.17
C LYS A 84 -4.67 14.47 21.11
N ARG A 85 -3.58 14.06 20.47
CA ARG A 85 -3.61 12.95 19.50
C ARG A 85 -4.03 11.64 20.15
N GLN A 86 -3.50 11.33 21.33
CA GLN A 86 -3.87 10.14 22.08
C GLN A 86 -5.35 10.13 22.46
N ALA A 87 -5.86 11.24 23.02
CA ALA A 87 -7.29 11.37 23.34
C ALA A 87 -8.18 11.25 22.09
N ASN A 88 -7.75 11.76 20.95
CA ASN A 88 -8.46 11.57 19.68
C ASN A 88 -8.44 10.11 19.23
N CYS A 89 -7.29 9.42 19.32
CA CYS A 89 -7.19 7.99 19.04
C CYS A 89 -8.12 7.17 19.94
N ASP A 90 -8.12 7.46 21.25
CA ASP A 90 -8.96 6.73 22.21
C ASP A 90 -10.46 6.96 21.95
N LYS A 91 -10.87 8.17 21.58
CA LYS A 91 -12.24 8.45 21.14
C LYS A 91 -12.62 7.66 19.89
N MET A 92 -11.71 7.51 18.94
CA MET A 92 -11.98 6.80 17.69
C MET A 92 -12.06 5.28 17.86
N LYS A 93 -11.40 4.68 18.86
CA LYS A 93 -11.38 3.22 19.06
C LYS A 93 -12.79 2.61 19.09
N ASN A 94 -13.74 3.30 19.69
CA ASN A 94 -15.11 2.80 19.90
C ASN A 94 -16.15 3.39 18.93
N MET A 95 -15.76 4.25 17.99
CA MET A 95 -16.67 4.84 17.00
C MET A 95 -16.87 3.92 15.78
N THR A 96 -18.02 4.01 15.12
CA THR A 96 -18.25 3.34 13.82
C THR A 96 -17.40 3.98 12.70
N PRO A 97 -17.21 3.32 11.54
CA PRO A 97 -16.47 3.90 10.42
C PRO A 97 -16.99 5.28 9.98
N GLU A 98 -18.31 5.45 9.93
CA GLU A 98 -18.97 6.69 9.51
C GLU A 98 -18.76 7.80 10.55
N GLU A 99 -18.88 7.47 11.84
CA GLU A 99 -18.62 8.40 12.94
C GLU A 99 -17.15 8.79 13.04
N ARG A 100 -16.23 7.85 12.78
CA ARG A 100 -14.78 8.11 12.72
C ARG A 100 -14.47 9.11 11.61
N GLN A 101 -15.07 8.95 10.44
CA GLN A 101 -14.83 9.85 9.31
C GLN A 101 -15.33 11.26 9.62
N ALA A 102 -16.57 11.40 10.10
CA ALA A 102 -17.11 12.70 10.53
C ALA A 102 -16.29 13.34 11.67
N PHE A 103 -15.80 12.54 12.61
CA PHE A 103 -14.92 13.00 13.68
C PHE A 103 -13.56 13.49 13.14
N MET A 104 -12.95 12.75 12.20
CA MET A 104 -11.70 13.17 11.57
C MET A 104 -11.89 14.45 10.78
N ASP A 105 -12.95 14.58 9.98
CA ASP A 105 -13.21 15.77 9.17
C ASP A 105 -13.47 17.00 10.03
N LYS A 106 -14.25 16.87 11.11
CA LYS A 106 -14.48 17.96 12.07
C LYS A 106 -13.21 18.37 12.83
N ASN A 107 -12.32 17.43 13.11
CA ASN A 107 -11.05 17.69 13.81
C ASN A 107 -9.88 17.97 12.87
N ARG A 108 -10.10 17.93 11.55
CA ARG A 108 -9.11 18.21 10.52
C ARG A 108 -8.87 19.71 10.47
N LYS A 109 -7.89 20.16 11.24
CA LYS A 109 -7.37 21.51 11.05
C LYS A 109 -6.63 21.60 9.73
N ALA A 110 -6.66 22.78 9.11
CA ALA A 110 -5.72 23.14 8.06
C ALA A 110 -4.29 22.83 8.54
N PRO A 111 -3.37 22.42 7.64
CA PRO A 111 -1.99 22.19 8.01
C PRO A 111 -1.46 23.43 8.73
N GLU A 112 -1.27 23.31 10.05
CA GLU A 112 -0.75 24.38 10.89
C GLU A 112 0.68 24.68 10.43
N ASP A 113 1.03 25.95 10.30
CA ASP A 113 2.40 26.37 10.06
C ASP A 113 3.20 26.14 11.34
N LEU A 114 3.83 24.96 11.41
CA LEU A 114 4.58 24.50 12.57
C LEU A 114 5.64 25.53 13.02
N ILE A 115 6.28 26.22 12.07
CA ILE A 115 7.32 27.20 12.37
C ILE A 115 6.71 28.41 13.07
N ARG A 116 5.57 28.90 12.57
CA ARG A 116 4.83 30.01 13.18
C ARG A 116 4.34 29.67 14.59
N ASP A 117 3.82 28.46 14.79
CA ASP A 117 3.33 28.01 16.08
C ASP A 117 4.46 27.86 17.10
N LEU A 118 5.60 27.29 16.68
CA LEU A 118 6.79 27.18 17.51
C LEU A 118 7.33 28.56 17.89
N ALA A 119 7.44 29.48 16.93
CA ALA A 119 7.85 30.86 17.18
C ALA A 119 6.97 31.52 18.25
N LYS A 120 5.65 31.41 18.13
CA LYS A 120 4.71 32.01 19.06
C LYS A 120 4.70 31.32 20.44
N LYS A 121 4.69 29.99 20.49
CA LYS A 121 4.53 29.22 21.73
C LYS A 121 5.81 29.17 22.56
N ALA A 122 6.97 29.09 21.91
CA ALA A 122 8.25 29.04 22.58
C ALA A 122 8.97 30.40 22.63
N ASN A 123 8.36 31.46 22.09
CA ASN A 123 8.98 32.79 21.97
C ASN A 123 10.35 32.70 21.25
N LEU A 124 10.34 32.03 20.11
CA LEU A 124 11.51 31.88 19.24
C LEU A 124 11.47 32.95 18.14
N THR A 125 12.64 33.39 17.71
CA THR A 125 12.77 34.10 16.42
C THR A 125 12.38 33.17 15.26
N LYS A 126 12.13 33.74 14.08
CA LYS A 126 11.76 32.95 12.90
C LYS A 126 12.86 31.95 12.54
N GLU A 127 14.11 32.36 12.65
CA GLU A 127 15.30 31.58 12.34
C GLU A 127 15.50 30.44 13.35
N GLN A 128 15.29 30.72 14.64
CA GLN A 128 15.30 29.69 15.69
C GLN A 128 14.16 28.69 15.50
N ALA A 129 12.95 29.17 15.19
CA ALA A 129 11.80 28.30 14.96
C ALA A 129 12.00 27.38 13.74
N GLN A 130 12.61 27.90 12.67
CA GLN A 130 12.98 27.12 11.50
C GLN A 130 13.98 26.02 11.87
N THR A 131 15.06 26.38 12.56
CA THR A 131 16.12 25.45 12.96
C THR A 131 15.58 24.35 13.89
N VAL A 132 14.73 24.72 14.84
CA VAL A 132 14.02 23.77 15.71
C VAL A 132 13.09 22.86 14.88
N ALA A 133 12.31 23.41 13.95
CA ALA A 133 11.42 22.63 13.10
C ALA A 133 12.18 21.62 12.22
N ASP A 134 13.34 22.01 11.68
CA ASP A 134 14.20 21.16 10.88
C ASP A 134 14.85 20.05 11.72
N ALA A 135 15.34 20.37 12.92
CA ALA A 135 15.92 19.39 13.85
C ALA A 135 14.89 18.39 14.39
N LEU A 136 13.62 18.79 14.49
CA LEU A 136 12.52 17.94 14.96
C LEU A 136 11.75 17.26 13.82
N ARG A 137 12.10 17.55 12.56
CA ARG A 137 11.53 16.85 11.42
C ARG A 137 11.90 15.37 11.53
N PRO A 138 10.92 14.45 11.50
CA PRO A 138 11.26 13.03 11.51
C PRO A 138 12.19 12.75 10.32
N PRO A 139 13.23 11.93 10.51
CA PRO A 139 14.08 11.52 9.40
C PRO A 139 13.18 10.98 8.30
N MET A 140 13.26 11.55 7.10
CA MET A 140 12.59 10.94 5.95
C MET A 140 13.12 9.53 5.83
N HIS A 141 12.23 8.54 6.01
CA HIS A 141 12.60 7.15 5.78
C HIS A 141 13.19 7.03 4.36
N PRO A 142 14.33 6.36 4.15
CA PRO A 142 14.95 6.14 2.84
C PRO A 142 14.11 5.39 1.79
N GLY A 143 12.80 5.21 2.00
CA GLY A 143 11.84 4.65 1.06
C GLY A 143 10.57 5.49 0.86
N MET A 144 10.49 6.69 1.45
CA MET A 144 9.39 7.66 1.25
C MET A 144 9.82 8.91 0.50
N GLN A 145 11.03 8.93 -0.07
CA GLN A 145 11.23 9.79 -1.23
C GLN A 145 10.27 9.25 -2.29
N PRO A 146 9.29 10.03 -2.81
CA PRO A 146 8.79 9.68 -4.12
C PRO A 146 10.06 9.52 -4.97
N PRO A 147 10.26 8.37 -5.64
CA PRO A 147 11.41 8.24 -6.52
C PRO A 147 11.48 9.53 -7.34
N PRO A 148 12.66 10.18 -7.48
CA PRO A 148 12.77 11.38 -8.29
C PRO A 148 12.01 11.07 -9.56
N PRO A 149 10.97 11.87 -9.92
CA PRO A 149 9.91 11.42 -10.79
C PRO A 149 10.60 10.72 -11.95
N PRO A 150 10.48 9.37 -12.04
CA PRO A 150 11.14 8.68 -13.13
C PRO A 150 10.65 9.41 -14.34
N ASN A 151 11.53 9.74 -15.28
CA ASN A 151 11.13 10.42 -16.49
C ASN A 151 10.14 9.47 -17.18
N MET A 152 8.85 9.59 -16.84
CA MET A 152 7.92 8.45 -16.85
C MET A 152 7.70 8.05 -18.30
N GLN A 153 7.70 9.07 -19.15
CA GLN A 153 7.87 9.05 -20.59
C GLN A 153 9.01 8.12 -21.04
N GLN A 154 10.24 8.34 -20.58
CA GLN A 154 11.42 7.55 -20.97
C GLN A 154 11.32 6.09 -20.49
N ASN A 155 10.78 5.86 -19.28
CA ASN A 155 10.59 4.50 -18.78
C ASN A 155 9.52 3.74 -19.58
N ILE A 156 8.41 4.40 -19.92
CA ILE A 156 7.37 3.83 -20.79
C ILE A 156 7.95 3.52 -22.17
N GLU A 157 8.66 4.47 -22.78
CA GLU A 157 9.32 4.30 -24.08
C GLU A 157 10.35 3.16 -24.06
N ALA A 158 11.15 3.04 -22.99
CA ALA A 158 12.10 1.96 -22.82
C ALA A 158 11.41 0.59 -22.67
N SER A 159 10.33 0.50 -21.88
CA SER A 159 9.54 -0.72 -21.74
C SER A 159 8.89 -1.14 -23.06
N LEU A 160 8.30 -0.19 -23.80
CA LEU A 160 7.70 -0.48 -25.10
C LEU A 160 8.76 -0.90 -26.13
N LYS A 161 9.92 -0.25 -26.16
CA LYS A 161 11.05 -0.63 -27.02
C LYS A 161 11.52 -2.07 -26.75
N LYS A 162 11.53 -2.51 -25.49
CA LYS A 162 11.80 -3.92 -25.16
C LYS A 162 10.75 -4.87 -25.73
N LEU A 163 9.47 -4.52 -25.64
CA LEU A 163 8.39 -5.33 -26.20
C LEU A 163 8.45 -5.40 -27.74
N VAL A 164 8.84 -4.31 -28.41
CA VAL A 164 9.09 -4.28 -29.86
C VAL A 164 10.28 -5.17 -30.22
N ASN A 165 11.39 -5.05 -29.50
CA ASN A 165 12.59 -5.89 -29.73
C ASN A 165 12.29 -7.38 -29.50
N ASN A 166 11.44 -7.70 -28.53
CA ASN A 166 10.99 -9.06 -28.25
C ASN A 166 9.87 -9.52 -29.20
N THR A 167 9.54 -8.73 -30.23
CA THR A 167 8.48 -9.00 -31.22
C THR A 167 7.09 -9.24 -30.63
N VAL A 168 6.85 -8.81 -29.37
CA VAL A 168 5.56 -8.94 -28.69
C VAL A 168 4.56 -7.96 -29.30
N ILE A 169 5.01 -6.75 -29.65
CA ILE A 169 4.23 -5.72 -30.34
C ILE A 169 5.04 -5.17 -31.51
N THR A 170 4.36 -4.53 -32.46
CA THR A 170 4.99 -3.81 -33.57
C THR A 170 5.33 -2.37 -33.18
N GLN A 171 6.20 -1.71 -33.95
CA GLN A 171 6.50 -0.28 -33.74
C GLN A 171 5.24 0.59 -33.86
N ALA A 172 4.37 0.32 -34.85
CA ALA A 172 3.10 1.03 -35.02
C ALA A 172 2.15 0.87 -33.82
N GLN A 173 2.14 -0.32 -33.20
CA GLN A 173 1.40 -0.57 -31.96
C GLN A 173 2.02 0.20 -30.79
N SER A 174 3.34 0.22 -30.67
CA SER A 174 4.05 1.03 -29.65
C SER A 174 3.69 2.51 -29.72
N ASP A 175 3.72 3.10 -30.92
CA ASP A 175 3.40 4.52 -31.13
C ASP A 175 1.93 4.83 -30.80
N SER A 176 1.03 3.90 -31.11
CA SER A 176 -0.38 3.99 -30.76
C SER A 176 -0.61 3.88 -29.25
N ILE A 177 0.11 2.98 -28.55
CA ILE A 177 0.10 2.88 -27.08
C ILE A 177 0.55 4.20 -26.45
N LEU A 178 1.64 4.81 -26.93
CA LEU A 178 2.11 6.11 -26.44
C LEU A 178 1.05 7.20 -26.59
N THR A 179 0.35 7.23 -27.73
CA THR A 179 -0.73 8.18 -27.99
C THR A 179 -1.90 7.98 -27.03
N PHE A 180 -2.32 6.73 -26.82
CA PHE A 180 -3.36 6.37 -25.86
C PHE A 180 -3.01 6.80 -24.42
N LEU A 181 -1.76 6.55 -23.99
CA LEU A 181 -1.30 6.92 -22.65
C LEU A 181 -1.25 8.44 -22.44
N LYS A 182 -0.85 9.21 -23.47
CA LYS A 182 -0.90 10.69 -23.44
C LYS A 182 -2.33 11.21 -23.32
N GLU A 183 -3.29 10.63 -24.03
CA GLU A 183 -4.71 10.98 -23.93
C GLU A 183 -5.24 10.70 -22.51
N LYS A 184 -4.96 9.51 -21.96
CA LYS A 184 -5.35 9.15 -20.58
C LYS A 184 -4.69 10.04 -19.53
N ALA A 185 -3.45 10.47 -19.74
CA ALA A 185 -2.78 11.43 -18.85
C ALA A 185 -3.48 12.79 -18.84
N LYS A 186 -3.88 13.31 -20.01
CA LYS A 186 -4.68 14.54 -20.11
C LYS A 186 -6.02 14.43 -19.39
N ASN A 187 -6.72 13.31 -19.56
CA ASN A 187 -8.00 13.09 -18.89
C ASN A 187 -7.84 13.05 -17.36
N ARG A 188 -6.82 12.33 -16.85
CA ARG A 188 -6.50 12.31 -15.41
C ARG A 188 -6.15 13.70 -14.87
N GLN A 189 -5.43 14.51 -15.65
CA GLN A 189 -5.13 15.88 -15.27
C GLN A 189 -6.40 16.73 -15.16
N ALA A 190 -7.32 16.61 -16.13
CA ALA A 190 -8.60 17.29 -16.09
C ALA A 190 -9.48 16.84 -14.91
N ASP A 191 -9.52 15.54 -14.62
CA ASP A 191 -10.21 14.99 -13.44
C ASP A 191 -9.60 15.54 -12.14
N PHE A 192 -8.27 15.63 -12.08
CA PHE A 192 -7.57 16.20 -10.93
C PHE A 192 -7.89 17.69 -10.74
N ASP A 193 -7.90 18.47 -11.81
CA ASP A 193 -8.24 19.88 -11.75
C ASP A 193 -9.71 20.10 -11.35
N LYS A 194 -10.62 19.25 -11.84
CA LYS A 194 -12.02 19.25 -11.42
C LYS A 194 -12.17 18.92 -9.93
N MET A 195 -11.39 17.99 -9.39
CA MET A 195 -11.40 17.65 -7.97
C MET A 195 -10.88 18.78 -7.08
N LYS A 196 -9.92 19.60 -7.53
CA LYS A 196 -9.41 20.74 -6.74
C LYS A 196 -10.53 21.71 -6.36
N SER A 197 -11.46 21.96 -7.28
CA SER A 197 -12.61 22.85 -7.09
C SER A 197 -13.82 22.22 -6.38
N MET A 198 -13.81 20.89 -6.19
CA MET A 198 -14.94 20.15 -5.63
C MET A 198 -14.84 20.04 -4.10
N PRO A 199 -15.96 20.14 -3.34
CA PRO A 199 -15.95 19.90 -1.89
C PRO A 199 -15.59 18.44 -1.56
N PRO A 200 -15.03 18.16 -0.37
CA PRO A 200 -14.48 16.83 -0.03
C PRO A 200 -15.47 15.68 -0.14
N GLU A 201 -16.72 15.91 0.28
CA GLU A 201 -17.82 14.93 0.23
C GLU A 201 -18.03 14.40 -1.20
N ASP A 202 -18.03 15.32 -2.17
CA ASP A 202 -18.29 15.02 -3.58
C ASP A 202 -17.08 14.39 -4.28
N ARG A 203 -15.85 14.60 -3.76
CA ARG A 203 -14.63 14.02 -4.33
C ARG A 203 -14.63 12.50 -4.24
N HIS A 204 -15.11 11.93 -3.14
CA HIS A 204 -15.16 10.49 -2.97
C HIS A 204 -16.10 9.86 -4.00
N THR A 205 -17.31 10.39 -4.13
CA THR A 205 -18.29 9.94 -5.12
C THR A 205 -17.79 10.15 -6.55
N PHE A 206 -17.10 11.26 -6.83
CA PHE A 206 -16.48 11.51 -8.13
C PHE A 206 -15.35 10.52 -8.43
N MET A 207 -14.50 10.19 -7.46
CA MET A 207 -13.45 9.19 -7.62
C MET A 207 -14.04 7.80 -7.85
N GLU A 208 -15.02 7.38 -7.06
CA GLU A 208 -15.68 6.07 -7.21
C GLU A 208 -16.34 5.93 -8.58
N LYS A 209 -17.11 6.93 -9.03
CA LYS A 209 -17.78 6.90 -10.34
C LYS A 209 -16.81 6.89 -11.52
N ASN A 210 -15.65 7.54 -11.38
CA ASN A 210 -14.64 7.61 -12.45
C ASN A 210 -13.54 6.54 -12.29
N ARG A 211 -13.62 5.70 -11.26
CA ARG A 211 -12.69 4.59 -11.05
C ARG A 211 -13.00 3.50 -12.07
N LYS A 212 -12.15 3.37 -13.07
CA LYS A 212 -12.15 2.21 -13.97
C LYS A 212 -11.43 1.03 -13.31
N ALA A 213 -11.95 -0.17 -13.50
CA ALA A 213 -11.24 -1.37 -13.11
C ALA A 213 -9.95 -1.52 -13.95
N PRO A 214 -8.88 -2.12 -13.40
CA PRO A 214 -7.67 -2.41 -14.17
C PRO A 214 -7.95 -3.18 -15.47
N GLU A 215 -8.93 -4.09 -15.45
CA GLU A 215 -9.36 -4.90 -16.58
C GLU A 215 -9.98 -4.05 -17.69
N ASP A 216 -10.75 -3.02 -17.32
CA ASP A 216 -11.33 -2.07 -18.28
C ASP A 216 -10.24 -1.26 -18.99
N LEU A 217 -9.12 -0.97 -18.30
CA LEU A 217 -7.99 -0.26 -18.90
C LEU A 217 -7.23 -1.13 -19.90
N ILE A 218 -7.05 -2.42 -19.61
CA ILE A 218 -6.43 -3.38 -20.53
C ILE A 218 -7.33 -3.59 -21.75
N ARG A 219 -8.65 -3.68 -21.55
CA ARG A 219 -9.63 -3.82 -22.62
C ARG A 219 -9.72 -2.56 -23.49
N ASP A 220 -9.77 -1.37 -22.88
CA ASP A 220 -9.72 -0.07 -23.57
C ASP A 220 -8.47 0.01 -24.46
N LEU A 221 -7.32 -0.41 -23.94
CA LEU A 221 -6.04 -0.42 -24.65
C LEU A 221 -6.06 -1.41 -25.82
N ALA A 222 -6.53 -2.64 -25.59
CA ALA A 222 -6.62 -3.67 -26.61
C ALA A 222 -7.49 -3.23 -27.79
N GLN A 223 -8.66 -2.65 -27.50
CA GLN A 223 -9.60 -2.18 -28.52
C GLN A 223 -9.09 -0.94 -29.26
N LYS A 224 -8.56 0.08 -28.55
CA LYS A 224 -8.10 1.31 -29.21
C LYS A 224 -6.83 1.11 -30.05
N VAL A 225 -6.00 0.12 -29.73
CA VAL A 225 -4.70 -0.10 -30.39
C VAL A 225 -4.67 -1.38 -31.23
N ASN A 226 -5.80 -2.10 -31.36
CA ASN A 226 -5.86 -3.41 -32.03
C ASN A 226 -4.77 -4.37 -31.52
N LEU A 227 -4.62 -4.48 -30.20
CA LEU A 227 -3.78 -5.50 -29.58
C LEU A 227 -4.61 -6.76 -29.31
N THR A 228 -3.97 -7.92 -29.36
CA THR A 228 -4.54 -9.12 -28.75
C THR A 228 -4.59 -8.96 -27.23
N GLU A 229 -5.42 -9.76 -26.57
CA GLU A 229 -5.55 -9.73 -25.10
C GLU A 229 -4.21 -10.02 -24.40
N ASP A 230 -3.44 -10.99 -24.91
CA ASP A 230 -2.10 -11.32 -24.42
C ASP A 230 -1.10 -10.17 -24.61
N GLN A 231 -1.16 -9.48 -25.76
CA GLN A 231 -0.34 -8.31 -26.03
C GLN A 231 -0.68 -7.15 -25.09
N ALA A 232 -1.97 -6.88 -24.87
CA ALA A 232 -2.42 -5.83 -23.96
C ALA A 232 -2.01 -6.12 -22.51
N LYS A 233 -2.05 -7.39 -22.09
CA LYS A 233 -1.58 -7.84 -20.78
C LYS A 233 -0.08 -7.68 -20.62
N ALA A 234 0.71 -8.11 -21.61
CA ALA A 234 2.16 -7.95 -21.60
C ALA A 234 2.59 -6.47 -21.53
N VAL A 235 1.87 -5.59 -22.24
CA VAL A 235 2.05 -4.14 -22.15
C VAL A 235 1.70 -3.63 -20.75
N ALA A 236 0.56 -4.03 -20.19
CA ALA A 236 0.14 -3.60 -18.85
C ALA A 236 1.14 -4.04 -17.75
N ASP A 237 1.69 -5.25 -17.86
CA ASP A 237 2.70 -5.76 -16.93
C ASP A 237 4.04 -5.02 -17.07
N ALA A 238 4.47 -4.72 -18.30
CA ALA A 238 5.71 -3.98 -18.56
C ALA A 238 5.66 -2.50 -18.12
N LEU A 239 4.46 -1.92 -18.03
CA LEU A 239 4.23 -0.52 -17.62
C LEU A 239 3.81 -0.40 -16.15
N ARG A 240 3.70 -1.51 -15.42
CA ARG A 240 3.32 -1.52 -14.01
C ARG A 240 4.41 -0.84 -13.15
N PRO A 241 4.04 0.07 -12.22
CA PRO A 241 5.02 0.63 -11.29
C PRO A 241 5.67 -0.47 -10.44
N PRO A 242 6.95 -0.31 -10.05
CA PRO A 242 7.59 -1.24 -9.13
C PRO A 242 6.80 -1.27 -7.81
N MET A 243 6.39 -2.47 -7.42
CA MET A 243 5.69 -2.70 -6.16
C MET A 243 6.66 -2.50 -4.98
N PRO A 244 6.18 -1.96 -3.83
CA PRO A 244 6.98 -1.94 -2.62
C PRO A 244 7.35 -3.37 -2.19
N PRO A 245 8.52 -3.57 -1.55
CA PRO A 245 8.98 -4.89 -1.11
C PRO A 245 7.93 -5.55 -0.21
N GLY A 246 7.57 -6.81 -0.50
CA GLY A 246 6.67 -7.61 0.34
C GLY A 246 5.19 -7.61 -0.04
N MET A 247 4.75 -6.85 -1.06
CA MET A 247 3.40 -7.01 -1.62
C MET A 247 3.43 -7.91 -2.86
N GLN A 248 2.71 -9.03 -2.81
CA GLN A 248 2.44 -9.86 -3.99
C GLN A 248 1.33 -9.23 -4.84
N PRO A 249 1.37 -9.35 -6.17
CA PRO A 249 0.24 -8.99 -7.00
C PRO A 249 -0.99 -9.78 -6.56
N PRO A 250 -2.21 -9.20 -6.63
CA PRO A 250 -3.42 -9.97 -6.42
C PRO A 250 -3.41 -11.16 -7.40
N PRO A 251 -3.83 -12.36 -6.96
CA PRO A 251 -3.91 -13.51 -7.84
C PRO A 251 -4.82 -13.19 -9.03
N PRO A 252 -4.57 -13.79 -10.21
CA PRO A 252 -5.49 -13.65 -11.32
C PRO A 252 -6.89 -14.09 -10.90
N PRO A 253 -7.97 -13.45 -11.40
CA PRO A 253 -9.34 -13.75 -11.00
C PRO A 253 -9.75 -15.22 -11.25
N ASP A 254 -9.03 -15.92 -12.13
CA ASP A 254 -9.23 -17.35 -12.46
C ASP A 254 -8.39 -18.31 -11.60
N ALA A 255 -7.66 -17.82 -10.59
CA ALA A 255 -7.00 -18.70 -9.65
C ALA A 255 -8.08 -19.45 -8.84
N PRO A 256 -8.06 -20.80 -8.80
CA PRO A 256 -9.00 -21.54 -7.99
C PRO A 256 -8.89 -21.07 -6.54
N PRO A 257 -10.00 -20.96 -5.80
CA PRO A 257 -9.97 -20.56 -4.41
C PRO A 257 -8.99 -21.47 -3.68
N ILE A 258 -8.03 -20.85 -3.00
CA ILE A 258 -7.03 -21.54 -2.19
C ILE A 258 -7.79 -22.41 -1.19
N LYS A 259 -7.74 -23.72 -1.41
CA LYS A 259 -8.38 -24.73 -0.56
C LYS A 259 -7.64 -24.86 0.77
#